data_AF-A0A849K6Q1-F1
#
_entry.id   AF-A0A849K6Q1-F1
#
_cell.length_a   1.000
_cell.length_b   1.000
_cell.length_c   1.000
_cell.angle_alpha   90.00
_cell.angle_beta   90.00
_cell.angle_gamma   90.00
#
_symmetry.space_group_name_H-M   'P 1'
#
loop_
_entity.id
_entity.type
_entity.pdbx_description
1 polymer ?
#
loop_
_entity_poly.entity_id
_entity_poly.type
_entity_poly.pdbx_seq_one_letter_code
_entity_poly.pdbx_strand_id
1 'polypeptide(L)'
;MHRAKTRARASHVTVGRTRMTDEGTVEIDCSCGMVLTNGPQWSLDEHIRLHRAEARYLALSEVAPAGMPRLIPVGPDRLPR
;
A
#
# COMPACT_ATOMS: atom_id res chain seq x y z
N MET A 1 -13.16 10.00 4.47
CA MET A 1 -11.77 9.53 4.23
C MET A 1 -11.17 8.68 5.37
N HIS A 2 -11.47 8.93 6.66
CA HIS A 2 -10.92 8.14 7.78
C HIS A 2 -11.09 6.62 7.62
N ARG A 3 -12.31 6.15 7.33
CA ARG A 3 -12.60 4.72 7.10
C ARG A 3 -11.76 4.10 5.98
N ALA A 4 -11.50 4.83 4.90
CA ALA A 4 -10.66 4.36 3.80
C ALA A 4 -9.20 4.17 4.25
N LYS A 5 -8.66 5.10 5.05
CA LYS A 5 -7.32 4.96 5.66
C LYS A 5 -7.25 3.73 6.56
N THR A 6 -8.26 3.54 7.42
CA THR A 6 -8.32 2.39 8.33
C THR A 6 -8.39 1.07 7.56
N ARG A 7 -9.21 0.99 6.51
CA ARG A 7 -9.33 -0.20 5.66
C ARG A 7 -8.01 -0.52 4.97
N ALA A 8 -7.39 0.45 4.31
CA ALA A 8 -6.10 0.25 3.64
C ALA A 8 -5.02 -0.26 4.62
N ARG A 9 -4.98 0.29 5.84
CA ARG A 9 -4.06 -0.19 6.88
C ARG A 9 -4.35 -1.64 7.29
N ALA A 10 -5.63 -2.00 7.44
CA ALA A 10 -6.02 -3.35 7.86
C ALA A 10 -5.81 -4.40 6.76
N SER A 11 -5.92 -4.02 5.48
CA SER A 11 -5.77 -4.92 4.34
C SER A 11 -4.32 -5.18 3.91
N HIS A 12 -3.36 -4.39 4.40
CA HIS A 12 -1.94 -4.49 4.04
C HIS A 12 -1.06 -4.70 5.27
N VAL A 13 -1.19 -5.87 5.89
CA VAL A 13 -0.35 -6.31 7.02
C VAL A 13 0.67 -7.33 6.54
N THR A 14 1.89 -7.24 7.08
CA THR A 14 2.92 -8.27 6.84
C THR A 14 2.54 -9.52 7.61
N VAL A 15 2.66 -10.69 6.98
CA VAL A 15 2.28 -11.98 7.53
C VAL A 15 3.43 -12.98 7.42
N GLY A 16 3.48 -13.93 8.34
CA GLY A 16 4.52 -14.95 8.37
C GLY A 16 5.86 -14.46 8.93
N ARG A 17 6.95 -15.06 8.45
CA ARG A 17 8.32 -14.77 8.85
C ARG A 17 9.12 -14.34 7.65
N THR A 18 10.14 -13.52 7.87
CA THR A 18 11.10 -13.15 6.84
C THR A 18 11.85 -14.40 6.34
N ARG A 19 12.01 -14.52 5.03
CA ARG A 19 12.76 -15.59 4.37
C ARG A 19 13.97 -15.00 3.66
N MET A 20 15.16 -15.55 3.89
CA MET A 20 16.34 -15.23 3.10
C MET A 20 16.46 -16.19 1.93
N THR A 21 16.76 -15.66 0.75
CA THR A 21 17.09 -16.46 -0.44
C THR A 21 18.60 -16.64 -0.56
N ASP A 22 19.03 -17.60 -1.40
CA ASP A 22 20.45 -17.92 -1.61
C ASP A 22 21.21 -16.75 -2.26
N GLU A 23 20.49 -15.84 -2.92
CA GLU A 23 21.01 -14.62 -3.54
C GLU A 23 21.13 -13.44 -2.56
N GLY A 24 20.86 -13.65 -1.27
CA GLY A 24 20.92 -12.61 -0.24
C GLY A 24 19.71 -11.67 -0.22
N THR A 25 18.62 -12.05 -0.89
CA THR A 25 17.36 -11.31 -0.88
C THR A 25 16.56 -11.70 0.37
N VAL A 26 15.85 -10.75 0.97
CA VAL A 26 14.99 -10.93 2.15
C VAL A 26 13.56 -10.65 1.75
N GLU A 27 12.69 -11.63 1.94
CA GLU A 27 11.28 -11.58 1.56
C GLU A 27 10.35 -11.67 2.78
N ILE A 28 9.17 -11.06 2.68
CA ILE A 28 8.04 -11.30 3.58
C ILE A 28 6.72 -11.14 2.83
N ASP A 29 5.71 -11.92 3.19
CA ASP A 29 4.39 -11.86 2.58
C ASP A 29 3.56 -10.71 3.15
N CYS A 30 2.75 -10.08 2.30
CA CYS A 30 1.70 -9.16 2.68
C CYS A 30 0.33 -9.87 2.57
N SER A 31 -0.61 -9.55 3.46
CA SER A 31 -1.96 -10.11 3.46
C SER A 31 -2.75 -9.88 2.16
N CYS A 32 -2.30 -8.93 1.32
CA CYS A 32 -2.87 -8.71 -0.01
C CYS A 32 -2.33 -9.68 -1.08
N GLY A 33 -1.47 -10.63 -0.71
CA GLY A 33 -0.86 -11.62 -1.61
C GLY A 33 0.45 -11.17 -2.27
N MET A 34 0.95 -9.97 -1.98
CA MET A 34 2.24 -9.50 -2.50
C MET A 34 3.40 -10.04 -1.66
N VAL A 35 4.45 -10.52 -2.31
CA VAL A 35 5.75 -10.77 -1.68
C VAL A 35 6.53 -9.46 -1.68
N LEU A 36 6.88 -8.98 -0.50
CA LEU A 36 7.70 -7.78 -0.31
C LEU A 36 9.15 -8.20 -0.16
N THR A 37 10.05 -7.48 -0.81
CA THR A 37 11.46 -7.86 -0.92
C THR A 37 12.39 -6.64 -0.86
N ASN A 38 13.64 -6.81 -0.44
CA ASN A 38 14.66 -5.78 -0.62
C ASN A 38 15.20 -5.78 -2.06
N GLY A 39 16.06 -4.82 -2.38
CA GLY A 39 16.87 -4.91 -3.59
C GLY A 39 18.19 -4.17 -3.45
N PRO A 40 18.89 -3.90 -4.57
CA PRO A 40 20.29 -3.47 -4.52
C PRO A 40 20.54 -2.15 -3.77
N GLN A 41 19.56 -1.25 -3.76
CA GLN A 41 19.67 0.11 -3.20
C GLN A 41 18.59 0.43 -2.17
N TRP A 42 17.82 -0.56 -1.72
CA TRP A 42 16.66 -0.36 -0.86
C TRP A 42 16.40 -1.58 0.01
N SER A 43 16.00 -1.32 1.24
CA SER A 43 15.71 -2.31 2.26
C SER A 43 14.30 -2.89 2.13
N LEU A 44 14.09 -4.05 2.77
CA LEU A 44 12.77 -4.65 2.87
C LEU A 44 11.76 -3.70 3.55
N ASP A 45 12.20 -2.97 4.56
CA ASP A 45 11.35 -2.01 5.28
C ASP A 45 10.93 -0.82 4.39
N GLU A 46 11.81 -0.36 3.49
CA GLU A 46 11.46 0.64 2.48
C GLU A 46 10.39 0.12 1.52
N HIS A 47 10.50 -1.12 1.05
CA HIS A 47 9.45 -1.73 0.23
C HIS A 47 8.12 -1.84 0.99
N ILE A 48 8.14 -2.29 2.25
CA ILE A 48 6.94 -2.34 3.11
C ILE A 48 6.30 -0.96 3.23
N ARG A 49 7.10 0.08 3.48
CA ARG A 49 6.60 1.45 3.63
C ARG A 49 6.00 1.97 2.33
N LEU A 50 6.68 1.78 1.21
CA LEU A 50 6.22 2.23 -0.10
C LEU A 50 4.91 1.53 -0.49
N HIS A 51 4.86 0.20 -0.36
CA HIS A 51 3.67 -0.59 -0.66
C HIS A 51 2.44 -0.15 0.15
N ARG A 52 2.60 0.06 1.46
CA ARG A 52 1.51 0.55 2.32
C ARG A 52 1.12 1.99 2.00
N ALA A 53 2.07 2.84 1.62
CA ALA A 53 1.81 4.21 1.20
C ALA A 53 0.99 4.25 -0.10
N GLU A 54 1.36 3.43 -1.08
CA GLU A 54 0.62 3.26 -2.34
C GLU A 54 -0.82 2.77 -2.08
N ALA A 55 -0.98 1.70 -1.31
CA ALA A 55 -2.30 1.18 -0.96
C ALA A 55 -3.19 2.23 -0.27
N ARG A 56 -2.60 3.00 0.65
CA ARG A 56 -3.29 4.11 1.32
C ARG A 56 -3.64 5.23 0.34
N TYR A 57 -2.74 5.56 -0.59
CA TYR A 57 -2.97 6.58 -1.59
C TYR A 57 -4.11 6.19 -2.54
N LEU A 58 -4.14 4.94 -3.02
CA LEU A 58 -5.23 4.42 -3.87
C LEU A 58 -6.57 4.47 -3.14
N ALA A 59 -6.63 3.95 -1.91
CA ALA A 59 -7.86 3.96 -1.12
C ALA A 59 -8.37 5.39 -0.83
N LEU A 60 -7.45 6.35 -0.63
CA LEU A 60 -7.79 7.75 -0.44
C LEU A 60 -8.25 8.41 -1.73
N SER A 61 -7.56 8.16 -2.83
CA SER A 61 -7.88 8.70 -4.15
C SER A 61 -9.27 8.26 -4.59
N GLU A 62 -9.61 7.00 -4.31
CA GLU A 62 -10.94 6.46 -4.59
C GLU A 62 -12.01 7.29 -3.87
N VAL A 63 -11.87 7.55 -2.56
CA VAL A 63 -12.84 8.32 -1.76
C VAL A 63 -12.62 9.84 -1.75
N ALA A 64 -11.73 10.35 -2.58
CA ALA A 64 -11.46 11.78 -2.63
C ALA A 64 -12.66 12.53 -3.23
N PRO A 65 -12.95 13.74 -2.74
CA PRO A 65 -13.98 14.59 -3.35
C PRO A 65 -13.56 15.08 -4.74
N ALA A 66 -14.53 15.53 -5.53
CA ALA A 66 -14.27 16.27 -6.76
C ALA A 66 -13.33 17.48 -6.51
N GLY A 67 -12.41 17.75 -7.45
CA GLY A 67 -11.44 18.84 -7.37
C GLY A 67 -10.12 18.51 -6.66
N MET A 68 -10.00 17.37 -5.97
CA MET A 68 -8.75 16.96 -5.33
C MET A 68 -7.81 16.25 -6.33
N PRO A 69 -6.50 16.59 -6.39
CA PRO A 69 -5.54 15.90 -7.26
C PRO A 69 -5.46 14.40 -6.95
N ARG A 70 -5.48 13.56 -7.99
CA ARG A 70 -5.59 12.09 -7.87
C ARG A 70 -5.01 11.38 -9.08
N LEU A 71 -4.49 10.17 -8.86
CA LEU A 71 -4.02 9.28 -9.94
C LEU A 71 -5.16 8.58 -10.69
N ILE A 72 -6.29 8.32 -10.03
CA ILE A 72 -7.46 7.67 -10.63
C ILE A 72 -8.61 8.67 -10.82
N PRO A 73 -9.34 8.63 -11.94
CA PRO A 73 -10.57 9.40 -12.08
C PRO A 73 -11.59 8.98 -11.01
N VAL A 74 -12.28 9.94 -10.41
CA VAL A 74 -13.50 9.66 -9.62
C VAL A 74 -14.67 10.46 -10.14
N GLY A 75 -15.85 9.86 -10.05
CA GLY A 75 -17.10 10.41 -10.57
C GLY A 75 -17.49 11.75 -9.92
N PRO A 76 -18.30 12.55 -10.62
CA PRO A 76 -18.74 13.87 -10.15
C PRO A 76 -19.68 13.78 -8.91
N ASP A 77 -20.19 12.60 -8.60
CA ASP A 77 -21.10 12.30 -7.48
C ASP A 77 -20.39 12.20 -6.11
N ARG A 78 -19.05 12.12 -6.07
CA ARG A 78 -18.30 12.15 -4.81
C ARG A 78 -18.15 13.58 -4.29
N LEU A 79 -19.15 14.03 -3.55
CA LEU A 79 -19.09 15.25 -2.75
C LEU A 79 -18.31 15.00 -1.44
N PRO A 80 -17.52 15.98 -0.98
CA PRO A 80 -16.96 15.94 0.37
C PRO A 80 -18.13 15.96 1.36
N ARG A 81 -18.21 14.93 2.22
CA ARG A 81 -19.08 14.96 3.40
C ARG A 81 -18.46 15.81 4.49
#